data_AF-A0A090MLA7-F1
#
_entry.id   AF-A0A090MLA7-F1
#
_cell.length_a   1.000
_cell.length_b   1.000
_cell.length_c   1.000
_cell.angle_alpha   90.00
_cell.angle_beta   90.00
_cell.angle_gamma   90.00
#
_symmetry.space_group_name_H-M   'P 1'
#
loop_
_entity.id
_entity.type
_entity.pdbx_description
1 polymer ?
#
loop_
_entity_poly.entity_id
_entity_poly.type
_entity_poly.pdbx_seq_one_letter_code
_entity_poly.pdbx_strand_id
1 'polypeptide(L)'
;MPYLCRSWEWYPKLHLDKGKGGWHQGRAMLPDRTDSRMKLFLLRIFTWWNGFTFGTQFWTWRFGELVGTDEMGNRYYRTKGGKIDPTLGIERRWVIYNGYAEATKVSPDWHGWLHHSVDVPPTEENYTPREWQRPHRPNLTGTPAAYRPSGSTLASGQRPSATGDYQAWTPGS
;
A
#
# COMPACT_ATOMS: atom_id res chain seq x y z
N MET A 1 58.72 37.36 -21.93
CA MET A 1 59.87 36.60 -22.48
C MET A 1 59.88 35.21 -21.87
N PRO A 2 60.27 34.17 -22.64
CA PRO A 2 59.82 32.77 -22.47
C PRO A 2 60.95 31.79 -22.17
N TYR A 3 60.70 30.73 -21.40
CA TYR A 3 61.49 29.49 -21.37
C TYR A 3 60.52 28.38 -20.92
N LEU A 4 60.02 27.42 -21.71
CA LEU A 4 60.61 26.50 -22.70
C LEU A 4 61.78 25.67 -22.16
N CYS A 5 61.46 24.49 -21.64
CA CYS A 5 62.33 23.32 -21.55
C CYS A 5 61.41 22.07 -21.65
N ARG A 6 61.19 21.49 -22.84
CA ARG A 6 61.95 20.45 -23.56
C ARG A 6 62.25 19.17 -22.76
N SER A 7 61.70 18.08 -23.31
CA SER A 7 62.26 16.71 -23.41
C SER A 7 62.33 15.95 -22.07
N TRP A 8 61.93 14.69 -21.94
CA TRP A 8 62.36 13.54 -22.72
C TRP A 8 61.32 12.41 -22.71
N GLU A 9 61.24 11.76 -23.85
CA GLU A 9 60.44 10.58 -24.19
C GLU A 9 61.28 9.32 -23.92
N TRP A 10 60.76 8.35 -23.16
CA TRP A 10 61.32 6.99 -23.12
C TRP A 10 60.24 5.94 -22.75
N TYR A 11 60.07 4.98 -23.68
CA TYR A 11 59.56 3.60 -23.58
C TYR A 11 58.04 3.30 -23.44
N PRO A 12 57.57 2.11 -23.87
CA PRO A 12 57.55 1.58 -25.24
C PRO A 12 56.11 1.27 -25.71
N LYS A 13 55.90 1.21 -27.03
CA LYS A 13 54.65 0.75 -27.66
C LYS A 13 54.38 -0.72 -27.32
N LEU A 14 53.48 -0.97 -26.36
CA LEU A 14 52.80 -2.25 -26.23
C LEU A 14 51.62 -2.29 -27.22
N HIS A 15 51.80 -3.04 -28.30
CA HIS A 15 50.73 -3.38 -29.23
C HIS A 15 49.87 -4.48 -28.59
N LEU A 16 48.89 -4.08 -27.79
CA LEU A 16 47.84 -4.98 -27.30
C LEU A 16 46.77 -5.10 -28.39
N ASP A 17 46.79 -6.25 -29.03
CA ASP A 17 45.82 -6.75 -30.00
C ASP A 17 44.40 -6.64 -29.41
N LYS A 18 43.57 -5.75 -29.96
CA LYS A 18 42.16 -5.62 -29.57
C LYS A 18 41.36 -6.75 -30.23
N GLY A 19 41.53 -7.96 -29.70
CA GLY A 19 40.60 -9.06 -29.91
C GLY A 19 39.22 -8.67 -29.38
N LYS A 20 38.28 -8.40 -30.30
CA LYS A 20 36.85 -8.20 -29.99
C LYS A 20 36.24 -9.52 -29.50
N GLY A 21 36.48 -9.86 -28.24
CA GLY A 21 35.75 -10.90 -27.53
C GLY A 21 34.45 -10.34 -26.97
N GLY A 22 33.43 -10.23 -27.82
CA GLY A 22 32.06 -9.91 -27.42
C GLY A 22 31.44 -11.05 -26.62
N TRP A 23 31.72 -11.11 -25.32
CA TRP A 23 31.00 -11.94 -24.37
C TRP A 23 30.50 -11.01 -23.27
N HIS A 24 29.23 -11.14 -22.90
CA HIS A 24 28.43 -10.21 -22.08
C HIS A 24 27.73 -9.05 -22.82
N GLN A 25 27.24 -9.29 -24.03
CA GLN A 25 25.93 -8.72 -24.38
C GLN A 25 24.85 -9.67 -23.85
N GLY A 26 24.62 -9.60 -22.54
CA GLY A 26 23.41 -10.13 -21.94
C GLY A 26 22.25 -9.34 -22.52
N ARG A 27 21.61 -9.90 -23.56
CA ARG A 27 20.32 -9.44 -24.09
C ARG A 27 19.42 -9.23 -22.87
N ALA A 28 19.03 -7.98 -22.60
CA ALA A 28 17.99 -7.69 -21.62
C ALA A 28 16.73 -8.39 -22.12
N MET A 29 16.54 -9.62 -21.66
CA MET A 29 15.36 -10.42 -21.91
C MET A 29 14.28 -9.73 -21.09
N LEU A 30 13.53 -8.82 -21.72
CA LEU A 30 12.32 -8.26 -21.15
C LEU A 30 11.49 -9.45 -20.65
N PRO A 31 11.07 -9.48 -19.37
CA PRO A 31 10.33 -10.61 -18.87
C PRO A 31 9.09 -10.80 -19.74
N ASP A 32 8.97 -11.98 -20.36
CA ASP A 32 7.77 -12.36 -21.08
C ASP A 32 6.58 -12.28 -20.10
N ARG A 33 5.54 -11.55 -20.49
CA ARG A 33 4.33 -11.26 -19.72
C ARG A 33 3.59 -12.55 -19.30
N THR A 34 3.87 -13.68 -19.96
CA THR A 34 3.30 -15.00 -19.68
C THR A 34 3.84 -15.64 -18.38
N ASP A 35 5.14 -15.48 -18.10
CA ASP A 35 5.81 -16.10 -16.95
C ASP A 35 5.31 -15.53 -15.61
N SER A 36 4.96 -14.25 -15.60
CA SER A 36 4.36 -13.60 -14.42
C SER A 36 2.96 -14.15 -14.07
N ARG A 37 2.17 -14.61 -15.05
CA ARG A 37 0.79 -15.09 -14.84
C ARG A 37 0.73 -16.47 -14.21
N MET A 38 1.60 -17.40 -14.62
CA MET A 38 1.69 -18.72 -13.99
C MET A 38 2.25 -18.65 -12.56
N LYS A 39 3.26 -17.80 -12.32
CA LYS A 39 3.82 -17.56 -10.98
C LYS A 39 2.75 -17.05 -10.00
N LEU A 40 1.93 -16.08 -10.43
CA LEU A 40 0.80 -15.57 -9.64
C LEU A 40 -0.27 -16.65 -9.38
N PHE A 41 -0.50 -17.56 -10.31
CA PHE A 41 -1.44 -18.68 -10.13
C PHE A 41 -0.97 -19.67 -9.07
N LEU A 42 0.30 -20.13 -9.17
CA LEU A 42 0.87 -21.07 -8.20
C LEU A 42 1.01 -20.45 -6.81
N LEU A 43 1.43 -19.19 -6.72
CA LEU A 43 1.48 -18.47 -5.44
C LEU A 43 0.09 -18.32 -4.82
N ARG A 44 -0.98 -18.13 -5.59
CA ARG A 44 -2.35 -18.10 -5.03
C ARG A 44 -2.83 -19.43 -4.47
N ILE A 45 -2.28 -20.55 -4.95
CA ILE A 45 -2.57 -21.89 -4.42
C ILE A 45 -1.78 -22.14 -3.14
N PHE A 46 -0.48 -21.80 -3.12
CA PHE A 46 0.41 -22.14 -2.01
C PHE A 46 0.51 -21.06 -0.93
N THR A 47 0.18 -19.80 -1.23
CA THR A 47 0.13 -18.70 -0.26
C THR A 47 -1.31 -18.24 -0.03
N TRP A 48 -2.18 -19.18 0.36
CA TRP A 48 -3.59 -18.89 0.70
C TRP A 48 -3.77 -17.84 1.83
N TRP A 49 -2.70 -17.51 2.55
CA TRP A 49 -2.66 -16.51 3.62
C TRP A 49 -2.43 -15.07 3.11
N ASN A 50 -1.98 -14.89 1.87
CA ASN A 50 -1.61 -13.57 1.34
C ASN A 50 -2.78 -12.78 0.71
N GLY A 51 -4.01 -13.31 0.72
CA GLY A 51 -5.15 -12.60 0.18
C GLY A 51 -6.45 -13.40 0.16
N PHE A 52 -7.38 -12.95 -0.68
CA PHE A 52 -8.67 -13.60 -0.89
C PHE A 52 -8.52 -15.02 -1.43
N THR A 53 -9.09 -15.99 -0.71
CA THR A 53 -8.99 -17.42 -1.03
C THR A 53 -9.61 -17.74 -2.39
N PHE A 54 -9.18 -18.84 -3.01
CA PHE A 54 -9.77 -19.32 -4.27
C PHE A 54 -11.28 -19.60 -4.15
N GLY A 55 -11.74 -20.07 -2.99
CA GLY A 55 -13.17 -20.27 -2.72
C GLY A 55 -13.96 -18.95 -2.78
N THR A 56 -13.45 -17.90 -2.15
CA THR A 56 -14.05 -16.56 -2.21
C THR A 56 -14.09 -16.01 -3.64
N GLN A 57 -13.08 -16.31 -4.46
CA GLN A 57 -13.05 -15.90 -5.88
C GLN A 57 -14.14 -16.56 -6.70
N PHE A 58 -14.22 -17.88 -6.63
CA PHE A 58 -15.20 -18.64 -7.37
C PHE A 58 -16.62 -18.23 -6.95
N TRP A 59 -16.84 -18.07 -5.64
CA TRP A 59 -18.10 -17.59 -5.10
C TRP A 59 -18.45 -16.20 -5.62
N THR A 60 -17.51 -15.25 -5.54
CA THR A 60 -17.75 -13.86 -5.98
C THR A 60 -18.03 -13.81 -7.48
N TRP A 61 -17.34 -14.59 -8.30
CA TRP A 61 -17.62 -14.67 -9.73
C TRP A 61 -19.03 -15.21 -10.03
N ARG A 62 -19.42 -16.29 -9.32
CA ARG A 62 -20.70 -16.96 -9.57
C ARG A 62 -21.89 -16.17 -9.03
N PHE A 63 -21.77 -15.56 -7.86
CA PHE A 63 -22.89 -14.98 -7.09
C PHE A 63 -22.73 -13.49 -6.77
N GLY A 64 -21.55 -12.91 -6.92
CA GLY A 64 -21.28 -11.51 -6.60
C GLY A 64 -21.62 -10.56 -7.75
N GLU A 65 -22.16 -9.41 -7.39
CA GLU A 65 -22.36 -8.24 -8.25
C GLU A 65 -21.46 -7.12 -7.71
N LEU A 66 -20.63 -6.54 -8.58
CA LEU A 66 -19.74 -5.44 -8.21
C LEU A 66 -20.56 -4.16 -8.08
N VAL A 67 -20.58 -3.58 -6.89
CA VAL A 67 -21.32 -2.34 -6.60
C VAL A 67 -20.43 -1.12 -6.82
N GLY A 68 -19.17 -1.20 -6.41
CA GLY A 68 -18.23 -0.09 -6.58
C GLY A 68 -16.86 -0.36 -5.99
N THR A 69 -16.00 0.64 -6.08
CA THR A 69 -14.62 0.63 -5.58
C THR A 69 -14.34 1.89 -4.79
N ASP A 70 -13.58 1.77 -3.69
CA ASP A 70 -13.14 2.95 -2.93
C ASP A 70 -11.80 3.52 -3.45
N GLU A 71 -11.38 4.63 -2.85
CA GLU A 71 -10.12 5.32 -3.12
C GLU A 71 -8.88 4.45 -2.83
N MET A 72 -8.99 3.50 -1.90
CA MET A 72 -7.91 2.57 -1.54
C MET A 72 -7.85 1.35 -2.49
N GLY A 73 -8.80 1.23 -3.43
CA GLY A 73 -8.91 0.16 -4.40
C GLY A 73 -9.57 -1.11 -3.86
N ASN A 74 -10.21 -1.07 -2.68
CA ASN A 74 -11.06 -2.16 -2.21
C ASN A 74 -12.32 -2.21 -3.08
N ARG A 75 -12.80 -3.44 -3.34
CA ARG A 75 -13.97 -3.69 -4.19
C ARG A 75 -15.11 -4.25 -3.36
N TYR A 76 -16.28 -3.66 -3.53
CA TYR A 76 -17.47 -3.99 -2.75
C TYR A 76 -18.47 -4.76 -3.60
N TYR A 77 -18.99 -5.84 -3.03
CA TYR A 77 -19.87 -6.78 -3.71
C TYR A 77 -21.15 -7.03 -2.91
N ARG A 78 -22.24 -7.26 -3.63
CA ARG A 78 -23.51 -7.77 -3.10
C ARG A 78 -23.91 -9.06 -3.80
N THR A 79 -24.87 -9.80 -3.23
CA THR A 79 -25.49 -10.94 -3.93
C THR A 79 -26.20 -10.44 -5.19
N LYS A 80 -25.97 -11.11 -6.33
CA LYS A 80 -26.60 -10.78 -7.62
C LYS A 80 -28.12 -10.63 -7.48
N GLY A 81 -28.62 -9.47 -7.89
CA GLY A 81 -30.05 -9.16 -7.88
C GLY A 81 -30.64 -8.94 -6.48
N GLY A 82 -29.82 -8.56 -5.50
CA GLY A 82 -30.28 -8.17 -4.16
C GLY A 82 -31.00 -9.28 -3.40
N LYS A 83 -30.73 -10.55 -3.72
CA LYS A 83 -31.39 -11.68 -3.07
C LYS A 83 -31.01 -11.74 -1.59
N ILE A 84 -32.03 -11.80 -0.75
CA ILE A 84 -31.91 -12.06 0.68
C ILE A 84 -31.40 -13.49 0.85
N ASP A 85 -30.32 -13.64 1.62
CA ASP A 85 -29.79 -14.96 1.92
C ASP A 85 -30.75 -15.67 2.88
N PRO A 86 -31.29 -16.86 2.53
CA PRO A 86 -32.26 -17.57 3.37
C PRO A 86 -31.69 -17.99 4.73
N THR A 87 -30.37 -18.01 4.89
CA THR A 87 -29.71 -18.35 6.16
C THR A 87 -29.53 -17.14 7.08
N LEU A 88 -29.27 -15.96 6.52
CA LEU A 88 -28.98 -14.74 7.27
C LEU A 88 -30.20 -13.81 7.41
N GLY A 89 -31.22 -13.97 6.54
CA GLY A 89 -32.40 -13.11 6.53
C GLY A 89 -32.14 -11.68 6.02
N ILE A 90 -30.90 -11.37 5.62
CA ILE A 90 -30.48 -10.09 5.07
C ILE A 90 -29.71 -10.29 3.75
N GLU A 91 -29.56 -9.21 2.99
CA GLU A 91 -28.69 -9.21 1.81
C GLU A 91 -27.24 -9.48 2.23
N ARG A 92 -26.55 -10.35 1.50
CA ARG A 92 -25.13 -10.61 1.77
C ARG A 92 -24.27 -9.55 1.08
N ARG A 93 -23.55 -8.75 1.86
CA ARG A 93 -22.58 -7.73 1.39
C ARG A 93 -21.18 -8.13 1.84
N TRP A 94 -20.18 -7.97 0.97
CA TRP A 94 -18.78 -8.26 1.31
C TRP A 94 -17.80 -7.39 0.55
N VAL A 95 -16.57 -7.30 1.08
CA VAL A 95 -15.47 -6.52 0.51
C VAL A 95 -14.31 -7.44 0.12
N ILE A 96 -13.67 -7.15 -1.01
CA ILE A 96 -12.38 -7.71 -1.40
C ILE A 96 -11.34 -6.60 -1.29
N TYR A 97 -10.46 -6.74 -0.29
CA TYR A 97 -9.40 -5.78 -0.01
C TYR A 97 -8.33 -5.75 -1.10
N ASN A 98 -7.75 -4.57 -1.29
CA ASN A 98 -6.53 -4.41 -2.07
C ASN A 98 -5.29 -4.70 -1.21
N GLY A 99 -4.75 -5.91 -1.35
CA GLY A 99 -3.59 -6.39 -0.59
C GLY A 99 -3.99 -7.03 0.75
N TYR A 100 -3.29 -6.67 1.83
CA TYR A 100 -3.54 -7.26 3.15
C TYR A 100 -4.95 -6.95 3.66
N ALA A 101 -5.68 -7.99 4.06
CA ALA A 101 -7.05 -7.89 4.56
C ALA A 101 -7.05 -7.28 5.97
N GLU A 102 -7.56 -6.05 6.07
CA GLU A 102 -7.62 -5.31 7.32
C GLU A 102 -8.92 -4.51 7.34
N ALA A 103 -9.72 -4.66 8.40
CA ALA A 103 -11.09 -4.17 8.44
C ALA A 103 -11.20 -2.64 8.41
N THR A 104 -10.25 -1.94 9.02
CA THR A 104 -10.28 -0.48 9.10
C THR A 104 -9.84 0.22 7.82
N LYS A 105 -9.39 -0.51 6.79
CA LYS A 105 -9.19 0.02 5.43
C LYS A 105 -10.49 0.37 4.70
N VAL A 106 -11.64 -0.10 5.17
CA VAL A 106 -12.93 0.30 4.62
C VAL A 106 -13.17 1.77 4.96
N SER A 107 -13.39 2.61 3.95
CA SER A 107 -13.72 4.02 4.14
C SER A 107 -15.07 4.20 4.87
N PRO A 108 -15.30 5.34 5.55
CA PRO A 108 -16.52 5.57 6.33
C PRO A 108 -17.82 5.36 5.53
N ASP A 109 -17.86 5.82 4.28
CA ASP A 109 -19.06 5.76 3.45
C ASP A 109 -19.44 4.30 3.14
N TRP A 110 -18.44 3.51 2.71
CA TRP A 110 -18.60 2.09 2.47
C TRP A 110 -18.83 1.26 3.75
N HIS A 111 -18.35 1.73 4.90
CA HIS A 111 -18.56 1.05 6.19
C HIS A 111 -20.04 1.04 6.56
N GLY A 112 -20.74 2.17 6.42
CA GLY A 112 -22.18 2.25 6.69
C GLY A 112 -22.98 1.29 5.81
N TRP A 113 -22.68 1.25 4.52
CA TRP A 113 -23.34 0.35 3.57
C TRP A 113 -23.04 -1.12 3.84
N LEU A 114 -21.79 -1.46 4.13
CA LEU A 114 -21.37 -2.84 4.40
C LEU A 114 -22.05 -3.41 5.66
N HIS A 115 -22.27 -2.57 6.67
CA HIS A 115 -22.90 -2.94 7.94
C HIS A 115 -24.41 -2.74 7.97
N HIS A 116 -25.07 -2.58 6.81
CA HIS A 116 -26.52 -2.39 6.71
C HIS A 116 -27.04 -1.18 7.52
N SER A 117 -26.19 -0.18 7.77
CA SER A 117 -26.63 1.08 8.38
C SER A 117 -27.32 1.98 7.36
N VAL A 118 -26.91 1.86 6.08
CA VAL A 118 -27.55 2.53 4.94
C VAL A 118 -27.80 1.52 3.82
N ASP A 119 -28.91 1.69 3.10
CA ASP A 119 -29.27 0.82 1.98
C ASP A 119 -28.58 1.23 0.68
N VAL A 120 -28.39 2.53 0.49
CA VAL A 120 -27.82 3.12 -0.72
C VAL A 120 -26.29 3.03 -0.67
N PRO A 121 -25.63 2.52 -1.72
CA PRO A 121 -24.18 2.54 -1.78
C PRO A 121 -23.66 3.95 -2.08
N PRO A 122 -22.43 4.30 -1.63
CA PRO A 122 -21.87 5.63 -1.86
C PRO A 122 -21.62 5.95 -3.34
N THR A 123 -21.66 4.96 -4.24
CA THR A 123 -21.64 5.16 -5.68
C THR A 123 -22.92 5.80 -6.23
N GLU A 124 -24.05 5.66 -5.54
CA GLU A 124 -25.34 6.25 -5.92
C GLU A 124 -25.61 7.57 -5.18
N GLU A 125 -24.85 7.86 -4.12
CA GLU A 125 -24.95 9.11 -3.36
C GLU A 125 -24.09 10.22 -3.96
N ASN A 126 -24.66 11.42 -4.10
CA ASN A 126 -23.91 12.62 -4.47
C ASN A 126 -23.33 13.29 -3.22
N TYR A 127 -22.32 12.69 -2.63
CA TYR A 127 -21.64 13.24 -1.46
C TYR A 127 -20.50 14.18 -1.85
N THR A 128 -20.41 15.34 -1.18
CA THR A 128 -19.27 16.27 -1.31
C THR A 128 -18.56 16.42 0.03
N PRO A 129 -17.26 16.08 0.13
CA PRO A 129 -16.51 16.22 1.36
C PRO A 129 -16.41 17.69 1.78
N ARG A 130 -16.55 17.94 3.08
CA ARG A 130 -16.44 19.30 3.66
C ARG A 130 -14.97 19.63 3.92
N GLU A 131 -14.65 20.93 3.96
CA GLU A 131 -13.27 21.43 4.14
C GLU A 131 -12.54 20.92 5.39
N TRP A 132 -13.28 20.63 6.46
CA TRP A 132 -12.73 20.15 7.73
C TRP A 132 -12.57 18.63 7.77
N GLN A 133 -13.07 17.91 6.78
CA GLN A 133 -13.01 16.45 6.74
C GLN A 133 -11.64 15.99 6.31
N ARG A 134 -11.12 15.02 7.05
CA ARG A 134 -9.83 14.40 6.74
C ARG A 134 -10.05 13.18 5.85
N PRO A 135 -9.11 12.89 4.93
CA PRO A 135 -9.15 11.65 4.17
C PRO A 135 -9.06 10.45 5.11
N HIS A 136 -9.66 9.34 4.69
CA HIS A 136 -9.66 8.11 5.46
C HIS A 136 -8.23 7.60 5.69
N ARG A 137 -7.95 7.13 6.92
CA ARG A 137 -6.68 6.49 7.27
C ARG A 137 -6.96 5.20 8.00
N PRO A 138 -6.38 4.07 7.57
CA PRO A 138 -6.55 2.80 8.27
C PRO A 138 -5.87 2.86 9.64
N ASN A 139 -6.21 1.90 10.50
CA ASN A 139 -5.62 1.76 11.82
C ASN A 139 -4.13 1.48 11.73
N LEU A 140 -3.33 2.34 12.34
CA LEU A 140 -1.86 2.27 12.37
C LEU A 140 -1.33 1.67 13.68
N THR A 141 -2.19 1.12 14.52
CA THR A 141 -1.79 0.48 15.79
C THR A 141 -0.75 -0.60 15.54
N GLY A 142 0.27 -0.69 16.40
CA GLY A 142 1.37 -1.65 16.26
C GLY A 142 2.40 -1.29 15.17
N THR A 143 2.19 -0.22 14.40
CA THR A 143 3.16 0.30 13.42
C THR A 143 4.01 1.44 14.00
N PRO A 144 5.15 1.79 13.38
CA PRO A 144 5.91 2.98 13.77
C PRO A 144 5.08 4.28 13.72
N ALA A 145 4.09 4.34 12.80
CA ALA A 145 3.21 5.49 12.60
C ALA A 145 2.00 5.54 13.55
N ALA A 146 1.94 4.67 14.56
CA ALA A 146 0.88 4.70 15.57
C ALA A 146 0.85 6.05 16.31
N TYR A 147 -0.36 6.55 16.58
CA TYR A 147 -0.56 7.72 17.42
C TYR A 147 -0.03 7.45 18.83
N ARG A 148 0.71 8.41 19.38
CA ARG A 148 1.25 8.34 20.74
C ARG A 148 0.93 9.65 21.45
N PRO A 149 0.27 9.60 22.61
CA PRO A 149 -0.11 10.81 23.33
C PRO A 149 1.13 11.55 23.83
N SER A 150 1.00 12.86 24.03
CA SER A 150 2.04 13.70 24.64
C SER A 150 2.40 13.15 26.02
N GLY A 151 3.69 12.93 26.28
CA GLY A 151 4.18 12.38 27.54
C GLY A 151 4.29 10.85 27.59
N SER A 152 3.86 10.13 26.56
CA SER A 152 4.15 8.69 26.42
C SER A 152 5.66 8.48 26.27
N THR A 153 6.24 7.52 26.99
CA THR A 153 7.66 7.14 26.88
C THR A 153 8.04 6.66 25.47
N LEU A 154 7.06 6.09 24.75
CA LEU A 154 7.22 5.64 23.37
C LEU A 154 7.13 6.79 22.33
N ALA A 155 6.67 7.98 22.72
CA ALA A 155 6.56 9.12 21.82
C ALA A 155 7.94 9.73 21.59
N SER A 156 8.31 9.93 20.33
CA SER A 156 9.62 10.49 19.99
C SER A 156 9.75 11.96 20.42
N GLY A 157 10.64 12.23 21.36
CA GLY A 157 11.53 13.40 21.27
C GLY A 157 11.18 14.68 22.04
N GLN A 158 10.04 14.78 22.72
CA GLN A 158 9.75 15.94 23.58
C GLN A 158 9.01 15.47 24.83
N ARG A 159 9.66 15.56 26.00
CA ARG A 159 8.93 15.53 27.27
C ARG A 159 7.99 16.76 27.24
N PRO A 160 6.67 16.60 27.44
CA PRO A 160 5.80 17.76 27.54
C PRO A 160 6.38 18.67 28.64
N SER A 161 6.46 19.97 28.37
CA SER A 161 6.85 20.94 29.39
C SER A 161 5.95 20.70 30.61
N ALA A 162 6.52 20.71 31.80
CA ALA A 162 5.74 20.53 33.01
C ALA A 162 4.56 21.51 32.97
N THR A 163 3.32 21.01 32.94
CA THR A 163 2.09 21.82 32.89
C THR A 163 1.86 22.59 34.20
N GLY A 164 2.74 22.44 35.19
CA GLY A 164 2.66 23.23 36.41
C GLY A 164 2.95 24.69 36.11
N ASP A 165 2.17 25.58 36.70
CA ASP A 165 2.45 27.03 36.77
C ASP A 165 3.79 27.34 37.48
N TYR A 166 4.41 26.31 38.04
CA TYR A 166 5.70 26.37 38.71
C TYR A 166 6.86 26.42 37.71
N GLN A 167 7.59 27.53 37.73
CA GLN A 167 8.92 27.62 37.13
C GLN A 167 9.97 27.25 38.17
N ALA A 168 10.78 26.23 37.88
CA ALA A 168 11.86 25.83 38.77
C ALA A 168 12.93 26.93 38.84
N TRP A 169 13.29 27.35 40.05
CA TRP A 169 14.41 28.25 40.26
C TRP A 169 15.71 27.65 39.72
N THR A 170 16.43 28.43 38.91
CA THR A 170 17.70 28.02 38.29
C THR A 170 18.82 28.93 38.80
N PRO A 171 19.75 28.44 39.66
CA PRO A 171 20.84 29.27 40.17
C PRO A 171 21.85 29.63 39.07
N GLY A 172 22.12 30.92 38.89
CA GLY A 172 23.29 31.43 38.16
C GLY A 172 23.10 31.75 36.67
N SER A 173 21.94 32.29 36.27
CA SER A 173 21.84 33.00 34.98
C SER A 173 22.63 34.30 34.98
#